data_AF-A0A9X2UVQ8-F1
#
_entry.id   AF-A0A9X2UVQ8-F1
#
_cell.length_a   1.000
_cell.length_b   1.000
_cell.length_c   1.000
_cell.angle_alpha   90.00
_cell.angle_beta   90.00
_cell.angle_gamma   90.00
#
_symmetry.space_group_name_H-M   'P 1'
#
loop_
_entity.id
_entity.type
_entity.pdbx_description
1 polymer ?
#
loop_
_entity_poly.entity_id
_entity_poly.type
_entity_poly.pdbx_seq_one_letter_code
_entity_poly.pdbx_strand_id
1 'polypeptide(L)' 'MPGLSYPFRYECSACGSEVTINRWEARYLAPDPDLPGALEIALQSRGWLRDENQDLLCPSCAENYFC' A
#
# COMPACT_ATOMS: atom_id res chain seq x y z
N MET A 1 21.99 -1.19 -4.62
CA MET A 1 20.61 -1.67 -4.42
C MET A 1 19.70 -0.77 -5.23
N PRO A 2 18.94 -1.26 -6.23
CA PRO A 2 18.00 -0.40 -6.93
C PRO A 2 16.91 -0.03 -5.93
N GLY A 3 16.91 1.23 -5.50
CA GLY A 3 15.86 1.77 -4.65
C GLY A 3 14.51 1.67 -5.35
N LEU A 4 13.45 1.68 -4.55
CA LEU A 4 12.08 1.70 -5.01
C LEU A 4 11.87 2.89 -5.98
N SER A 5 11.46 2.61 -7.22
CA SER A 5 11.21 3.65 -8.23
C SER A 5 9.80 4.24 -8.05
N TYR A 6 9.72 5.24 -7.19
CA TYR A 6 8.49 6.02 -6.97
C TYR A 6 8.07 6.82 -8.22
N PRO A 7 6.76 7.06 -8.41
CA PRO A 7 5.65 6.63 -7.57
C PRO A 7 5.26 5.16 -7.77
N PHE A 8 4.84 4.48 -6.69
CA PHE A 8 4.30 3.13 -6.77
C PHE A 8 2.80 3.18 -6.93
N ARG A 9 2.30 2.57 -8.00
CA ARG A 9 0.89 2.38 -8.23
C ARG A 9 0.51 0.97 -7.80
N TYR A 10 -0.55 0.89 -7.03
CA TYR A 10 -1.16 -0.35 -6.59
C TYR A 10 -2.60 -0.38 -7.04
N GLU A 11 -3.11 -1.57 -7.31
CA GLU A 11 -4.49 -1.82 -7.69
C GLU A 11 -5.11 -2.80 -6.69
N CYS A 12 -6.38 -2.59 -6.39
CA CYS A 12 -7.18 -3.45 -5.55
C CYS A 12 -7.62 -4.67 -6.34
N SER A 13 -7.25 -5.86 -5.88
CA SER A 13 -7.64 -7.12 -6.54
C SER A 13 -9.15 -7.33 -6.60
N ALA A 14 -9.91 -6.75 -5.66
CA ALA A 14 -11.35 -6.99 -5.54
C ALA A 14 -12.23 -6.06 -6.39
N CYS A 15 -11.83 -4.81 -6.60
CA CYS A 15 -12.67 -3.80 -7.27
C CYS A 15 -11.94 -2.96 -8.33
N GLY A 16 -10.65 -3.18 -8.55
CA GLY A 16 -9.84 -2.41 -9.50
C GLY A 16 -9.59 -0.97 -9.08
N SER A 17 -9.89 -0.59 -7.83
CA SER A 17 -9.49 0.72 -7.30
C SER A 17 -7.98 0.85 -7.34
N GLU A 18 -7.46 2.03 -7.62
CA GLU A 18 -6.01 2.28 -7.67
C GLU A 18 -5.58 3.22 -6.55
N VAL A 19 -4.40 2.99 -5.99
CA VAL A 19 -3.72 3.93 -5.10
C VAL A 19 -2.30 4.18 -5.56
N THR A 20 -1.87 5.42 -5.47
CA THR A 20 -0.50 5.82 -5.79
C THR A 20 0.20 6.27 -4.51
N ILE A 21 1.28 5.58 -4.14
CA ILE A 21 2.16 5.93 -3.03
C ILE A 21 3.35 6.70 -3.59
N ASN A 22 3.52 7.91 -3.08
CA ASN A 22 4.63 8.79 -3.44
C ASN A 22 5.76 8.67 -2.41
N ARG A 23 6.99 8.99 -2.82
CA ARG A 23 8.17 8.90 -1.95
C ARG A 23 8.05 9.74 -0.67
N TRP A 24 7.40 10.90 -0.76
CA TRP A 24 7.24 11.80 0.37
C TRP A 24 6.30 11.24 1.44
N GLU A 25 5.29 10.44 1.05
CA GLU A 25 4.40 9.74 1.99
C GLU A 25 5.18 8.65 2.74
N ALA A 26 5.90 7.82 1.99
CA ALA A 26 6.75 6.77 2.57
C ALA A 26 7.83 7.36 3.50
N ARG A 27 8.40 8.52 3.14
CA ARG A 27 9.44 9.20 3.94
C ARG A 27 8.92 9.73 5.26
N TYR A 28 7.65 10.12 5.35
CA TYR A 28 7.07 10.58 6.59
C TYR A 28 6.76 9.42 7.55
N LEU A 29 6.53 8.24 6.99
CA LEU A 29 6.09 7.05 7.72
C LEU A 29 7.22 6.10 8.09
N ALA A 30 8.34 6.14 7.38
CA ALA A 30 9.49 5.27 7.64
C ALA A 30 10.83 6.03 7.50
N PRO A 31 11.85 5.65 8.29
CA PRO A 31 13.18 6.27 8.23
C PRO A 31 13.88 6.05 6.88
N ASP A 32 13.58 4.96 6.18
CA ASP A 32 14.06 4.70 4.83
C ASP A 32 12.87 4.47 3.89
N PRO A 33 12.51 5.46 3.04
CA PRO A 33 11.39 5.35 2.12
C PRO A 33 11.66 4.36 0.99
N ASP A 34 12.91 3.97 0.76
CA ASP A 34 13.29 3.08 -0.33
C ASP A 34 13.27 1.59 0.11
N LEU A 35 12.74 1.30 1.32
CA LEU A 35 12.48 -0.05 1.82
C LEU A 35 11.03 -0.53 1.58
N PRO A 36 10.82 -1.84 1.32
CA PRO A 36 9.48 -2.41 1.15
C PRO A 36 8.54 -2.14 2.34
N GLY A 37 9.07 -2.16 3.56
CA GLY A 37 8.30 -1.87 4.76
C GLY A 37 7.70 -0.46 4.78
N ALA A 38 8.35 0.52 4.15
CA ALA A 38 7.81 1.88 4.06
C ALA A 38 6.55 1.94 3.19
N LEU A 39 6.51 1.15 2.10
CA LEU A 39 5.33 1.02 1.25
C LEU A 39 4.19 0.32 2.00
N GLU A 40 4.48 -0.72 2.77
CA GLU A 40 3.47 -1.42 3.57
C GLU A 40 2.85 -0.51 4.63
N ILE A 41 3.66 0.28 5.35
CA ILE A 41 3.15 1.24 6.33
C ILE A 41 2.31 2.32 5.63
N ALA A 42 2.73 2.80 4.45
CA ALA A 42 1.96 3.78 3.68
C ALA A 42 0.62 3.23 3.19
N LEU A 43 0.58 1.97 2.75
CA LEU A 43 -0.66 1.28 2.38
C LEU A 43 -1.58 1.14 3.60
N GLN A 44 -1.07 0.62 4.72
CA GLN A 44 -1.84 0.46 5.96
C GLN A 44 -2.37 1.79 6.50
N SER A 45 -1.56 2.86 6.43
CA SER A 45 -1.98 4.21 6.83
C SER A 45 -3.14 4.76 5.98
N ARG A 46 -3.31 4.25 4.76
CA ARG A 46 -4.45 4.57 3.88
C ARG A 46 -5.57 3.53 3.95
N GLY A 47 -5.49 2.57 4.88
CA GLY A 47 -6.45 1.48 5.04
C GLY A 47 -6.36 0.40 3.96
N TRP A 48 -5.28 0.39 3.17
CA TRP A 48 -5.01 -0.69 2.22
C TRP A 48 -4.32 -1.85 2.94
N LEU A 49 -4.87 -3.04 2.80
CA LEU A 49 -4.44 -4.23 3.53
C LEU A 49 -4.27 -5.40 2.55
N ARG A 50 -3.33 -6.28 2.83
CA ARG A 50 -3.21 -7.55 2.11
C ARG A 50 -3.99 -8.62 2.86
N ASP A 51 -4.76 -9.42 2.15
CA ASP A 51 -5.45 -10.57 2.74
C ASP A 51 -4.48 -11.77 2.92
N GLU A 52 -5.03 -12.90 3.37
CA GLU A 52 -4.31 -14.17 3.52
C GLU A 52 -3.69 -14.68 2.20
N ASN A 53 -4.31 -14.38 1.05
CA ASN A 53 -3.81 -14.72 -0.29
C ASN A 53 -2.78 -13.71 -0.83
N GLN A 54 -2.38 -12.71 -0.03
CA GLN A 54 -1.53 -11.60 -0.42
C GLN A 54 -2.17 -10.66 -1.46
N ASP A 55 -3.49 -10.76 -1.67
CA ASP A 55 -4.23 -9.84 -2.51
C ASP A 55 -4.38 -8.50 -1.80
N LEU A 56 -4.06 -7.44 -2.52
CA LEU A 56 -4.16 -6.09 -1.98
C LEU A 56 -5.60 -5.61 -2.09
N LEU A 57 -6.19 -5.28 -0.95
CA LEU A 57 -7.55 -4.78 -0.83
C LEU A 57 -7.52 -3.29 -0.49
N CYS A 58 -8.35 -2.52 -1.19
CA CYS A 58 -8.63 -1.14 -0.83
C CYS A 58 -9.43 -1.08 0.49
N PRO A 59 -9.42 0.05 1.21
CA PRO A 59 -10.13 0.19 2.48
C PRO A 59 -11.59 -0.25 2.40
N SER A 60 -12.31 0.13 1.34
CA SER A 60 -13.71 -0.26 1.18
C SER A 60 -13.93 -1.77 1.01
N CYS A 61 -13.01 -2.47 0.34
CA CYS A 61 -13.08 -3.93 0.20
C CYS A 61 -12.58 -4.63 1.47
N ALA A 62 -11.53 -4.09 2.11
CA ALA A 62 -11.01 -4.61 3.36
C ALA A 62 -12.04 -4.49 4.50
N GLU A 63 -12.77 -3.37 4.60
CA GLU A 63 -13.87 -3.21 5.56
C GLU A 63 -14.98 -4.25 5.35
N ASN A 64 -15.29 -4.60 4.10
CA ASN A 64 -16.29 -5.62 3.78
C ASN A 64 -15.85 -7.06 4.10
N TYR A 65 -14.54 -7.33 4.20
CA TYR A 65 -14.01 -8.65 4.57
C TYR A 65 -14.11 -8.93 6.07
N PHE A 66 -14.27 -7.90 6.91
CA PHE A 66 -14.33 -8.02 8.37
C PHE A 66 -15.76 -7.96 8.96
N CYS A 67 -16.80 -8.10 8.14
CA CYS A 67 -18.21 -8.13 8.58
C CYS A 67 -18.85 -9.52 8.49
#